data_AF-G8YL13-F1
#
_entry.id   AF-G8YL13-F1
#
_cell.length_a   1.000
_cell.length_b   1.000
_cell.length_c   1.000
_cell.angle_alpha   90.00
_cell.angle_beta   90.00
_cell.angle_gamma   90.00
#
_symmetry.space_group_name_H-M   'P 1'
#
loop_
_entity.id
_entity.type
_entity.pdbx_description
1 polymer ?
#
loop_
_entity_poly.entity_id
_entity_poly.type
_entity_poly.pdbx_seq_one_letter_code
_entity_poly.pdbx_strand_id
1 'polypeptide(L)'
;MVYFEVTDSLRHIISSSPIDESLKEELIRTSYISHENLLQFYLDNQPTKSFLELIRQCKLYVGDYIPEECTRRKPKSKEYIEFMNKLMLEEKANEYDRLVNKRSEFQTLYDHSSKDSLTPSQEHKQVKSQITTIFNIFISVASVTYAIWYWSNSSMRLNDAYRALLCLFFGLIVLIAEVFVYMSYLNKVEEAKIKERSKKEIKKVIKNFE
;
A
#
# COMPACT_ATOMS: atom_id res chain seq x y z
N MET A 1 -33.73 -2.81 -28.59
CA MET A 1 -33.09 -3.72 -29.56
C MET A 1 -31.77 -3.11 -29.99
N VAL A 2 -30.68 -3.87 -30.01
CA VAL A 2 -29.35 -3.39 -30.40
C VAL A 2 -29.17 -3.59 -31.91
N TYR A 3 -28.77 -2.53 -32.60
CA TYR A 3 -28.52 -2.54 -34.03
C TYR A 3 -27.05 -2.25 -34.30
N PHE A 4 -26.51 -2.88 -35.33
CA PHE A 4 -25.15 -2.68 -35.81
C PHE A 4 -25.20 -2.04 -37.20
N GLU A 5 -24.40 -1.00 -37.40
CA GLU A 5 -24.14 -0.44 -38.73
C GLU A 5 -23.34 -1.43 -39.56
N VAL A 6 -23.77 -1.63 -40.81
CA VAL A 6 -23.06 -2.46 -41.78
C VAL A 6 -21.79 -1.74 -42.22
N THR A 7 -20.70 -2.02 -41.51
CA THR A 7 -19.36 -1.46 -41.78
C THR A 7 -18.74 -2.15 -43.00
N ASP A 8 -17.84 -1.48 -43.72
CA ASP A 8 -17.21 -2.05 -44.92
C ASP A 8 -16.50 -3.39 -44.65
N SER A 9 -15.89 -3.55 -43.47
CA SER A 9 -15.32 -4.83 -43.01
C SER A 9 -16.36 -5.95 -42.94
N LEU A 10 -17.57 -5.65 -42.45
CA LEU A 10 -18.66 -6.62 -42.38
C LEU A 10 -19.19 -6.95 -43.78
N ARG A 11 -19.25 -5.97 -44.70
CA ARG A 11 -19.59 -6.21 -46.11
C ARG A 11 -18.61 -7.16 -46.78
N HIS A 12 -17.32 -6.99 -46.54
CA HIS A 12 -16.29 -7.91 -47.06
C HIS A 12 -16.48 -9.33 -46.51
N ILE A 13 -16.75 -9.48 -45.20
CA ILE A 13 -17.00 -10.79 -44.59
C ILE A 13 -18.25 -11.45 -45.19
N ILE A 14 -19.34 -10.71 -45.33
CA ILE A 14 -20.60 -11.21 -45.93
C ILE A 14 -20.42 -11.56 -47.42
N SER A 15 -19.59 -10.82 -48.15
CA SER A 15 -19.30 -11.14 -49.55
C SER A 15 -18.48 -12.42 -49.71
N SER A 16 -17.57 -12.68 -48.75
CA SER A 16 -16.69 -13.85 -48.75
C SER A 16 -17.34 -15.14 -48.23
N SER A 17 -18.48 -15.04 -47.54
CA SER A 17 -19.17 -16.20 -46.97
C SER A 17 -20.12 -16.87 -47.97
N PRO A 18 -20.36 -18.19 -47.82
CA PRO A 18 -21.28 -18.96 -48.67
C PRO A 18 -22.74 -18.76 -48.23
N ILE A 19 -23.26 -17.55 -48.35
CA ILE A 19 -24.69 -17.22 -48.13
C ILE A 19 -25.43 -17.23 -49.48
N ASP A 20 -26.73 -17.52 -49.43
CA ASP A 20 -27.66 -17.32 -50.55
C ASP A 20 -27.57 -15.91 -51.14
N GLU A 21 -27.54 -15.83 -52.47
CA GLU A 21 -27.30 -14.60 -53.23
C GLU A 21 -28.37 -13.52 -52.94
N SER A 22 -29.60 -13.96 -52.67
CA SER A 22 -30.74 -13.09 -52.36
C SER A 22 -30.60 -12.34 -51.02
N LEU A 23 -30.11 -13.04 -49.98
CA LEU A 23 -29.89 -12.49 -48.64
C LEU A 23 -28.67 -11.57 -48.61
N LYS A 24 -27.66 -11.82 -49.44
CA LYS A 24 -26.51 -10.92 -49.61
C LYS A 24 -26.95 -9.55 -50.11
N GLU A 25 -27.83 -9.52 -51.11
CA GLU A 25 -28.35 -8.26 -51.64
C GLU A 25 -29.22 -7.52 -50.63
N GLU A 26 -30.02 -8.23 -49.84
CA GLU A 26 -30.85 -7.64 -48.79
C GLU A 26 -30.02 -7.03 -47.66
N LEU A 27 -28.96 -7.72 -47.22
CA LEU A 27 -28.02 -7.25 -46.18
C LEU A 27 -27.15 -6.08 -46.62
N ILE A 28 -26.85 -5.97 -47.93
CA ILE A 28 -26.16 -4.81 -48.50
C ILE A 28 -27.12 -3.61 -48.59
N ARG A 29 -28.40 -3.85 -48.90
CA ARG A 29 -29.45 -2.81 -48.95
C ARG A 29 -29.83 -2.30 -47.56
N THR A 30 -29.89 -3.17 -46.56
CA THR A 30 -30.17 -2.77 -45.18
C THR A 30 -28.92 -2.17 -44.54
N SER A 31 -29.01 -0.90 -44.11
CA SER A 31 -27.88 -0.21 -43.48
C SER A 31 -27.59 -0.68 -42.04
N TYR A 32 -28.52 -1.43 -41.45
CA TYR A 32 -28.47 -1.88 -40.06
C TYR A 32 -28.87 -3.35 -39.92
N ILE A 33 -28.14 -4.08 -39.08
CA ILE A 33 -28.40 -5.49 -38.77
C ILE A 33 -28.73 -5.61 -37.28
N SER A 34 -29.77 -6.39 -36.95
CA SER A 34 -30.11 -6.69 -35.56
C SER A 34 -29.11 -7.67 -34.94
N HIS A 35 -28.90 -7.58 -33.62
CA HIS A 35 -28.06 -8.54 -32.91
C HIS A 35 -28.47 -10.01 -33.13
N GLU A 36 -29.78 -10.29 -33.19
CA GLU A 36 -30.30 -11.64 -33.43
C GLU A 36 -29.91 -12.17 -34.81
N ASN A 37 -30.04 -11.34 -35.86
CA ASN A 37 -29.68 -11.73 -37.21
C ASN A 37 -28.17 -11.90 -37.36
N LEU A 38 -27.37 -11.05 -36.69
CA LEU A 38 -25.91 -11.18 -36.67
C LEU A 38 -25.46 -12.45 -35.94
N LEU A 39 -26.17 -12.83 -34.87
CA LEU A 39 -25.90 -14.06 -34.13
C LEU A 39 -26.23 -15.30 -34.97
N GLN A 40 -27.38 -15.31 -35.66
CA GLN A 40 -27.74 -16.38 -36.59
C GLN A 40 -26.68 -16.52 -37.69
N PHE A 41 -26.27 -15.40 -38.30
CA PHE A 41 -25.20 -15.38 -39.30
C PHE A 41 -23.89 -16.01 -38.80
N TYR A 42 -23.49 -15.72 -37.56
CA TYR A 42 -22.29 -16.30 -36.96
C TYR A 42 -22.43 -17.82 -36.72
N LEU A 43 -23.59 -18.28 -36.27
CA LEU A 43 -23.84 -19.70 -36.04
C LEU A 43 -23.77 -20.51 -37.34
N ASP A 44 -24.31 -19.96 -38.43
CA ASP A 44 -24.38 -20.65 -39.73
C ASP A 44 -23.02 -20.69 -40.45
N ASN A 45 -22.23 -19.60 -40.39
CA ASN A 45 -21.06 -19.44 -41.25
C ASN A 45 -19.72 -19.49 -40.52
N GLN A 46 -19.70 -19.34 -39.19
CA GLN A 46 -18.50 -19.21 -38.36
C GLN A 46 -17.33 -18.46 -39.04
N PRO A 47 -17.55 -17.21 -39.52
CA PRO A 47 -16.55 -16.48 -40.30
C PRO A 47 -15.32 -16.05 -39.49
N THR A 48 -15.37 -16.18 -38.16
CA THR A 48 -14.31 -15.72 -37.25
C THR A 48 -14.22 -16.68 -36.06
N LYS A 49 -13.06 -16.72 -35.39
CA LYS A 49 -12.80 -17.63 -34.25
C LYS A 49 -13.73 -17.40 -33.05
N SER A 50 -14.22 -16.17 -32.89
CA SER A 50 -15.15 -15.80 -31.82
C SER A 50 -16.13 -14.75 -32.32
N PHE A 51 -17.38 -14.84 -31.87
CA PHE A 51 -18.43 -13.84 -32.14
C PHE A 51 -18.03 -12.43 -31.67
N LEU A 52 -17.25 -12.33 -30.59
CA LEU A 52 -16.75 -11.04 -30.09
C LEU A 52 -15.85 -10.37 -31.12
N GLU A 53 -15.02 -11.14 -31.83
CA GLU A 53 -14.13 -10.60 -32.85
C GLU A 53 -14.89 -10.07 -34.07
N LEU A 54 -16.06 -10.66 -34.37
CA LEU A 54 -17.03 -10.13 -35.34
C LEU A 54 -17.68 -8.84 -34.82
N ILE A 55 -18.19 -8.82 -33.59
CA ILE A 55 -18.79 -7.61 -32.99
C ILE A 55 -17.79 -6.46 -32.94
N ARG A 56 -16.51 -6.72 -32.64
CA ARG A 56 -15.45 -5.69 -32.60
C ARG A 56 -15.26 -4.99 -33.96
N GLN A 57 -15.57 -5.68 -35.05
CA GLN A 57 -15.51 -5.12 -36.41
C GLN A 57 -16.79 -4.40 -36.82
N CYS A 58 -17.87 -4.56 -36.06
CA CYS A 58 -19.13 -3.88 -36.27
C CYS A 58 -19.17 -2.57 -35.48
N LYS A 59 -19.70 -1.51 -36.10
CA LYS A 59 -20.00 -0.26 -35.40
C LYS A 59 -21.41 -0.35 -34.80
N LEU A 60 -21.54 -0.10 -33.49
CA LEU A 60 -22.82 -0.10 -32.81
C LEU A 60 -23.61 1.16 -33.20
N TYR A 61 -24.87 0.98 -33.63
CA TYR A 61 -25.76 2.09 -33.90
C TYR A 61 -26.30 2.65 -32.58
N VAL A 62 -25.75 3.78 -32.16
CA VAL A 62 -26.32 4.62 -31.12
C VAL A 62 -27.19 5.63 -31.86
N GLY A 63 -28.52 5.47 -31.81
CA GLY A 63 -29.44 6.30 -32.60
C GLY A 63 -29.27 7.81 -32.37
N ASP A 64 -29.91 8.61 -33.24
CA ASP A 64 -29.72 10.08 -33.31
C ASP A 64 -30.06 10.86 -32.03
N TYR A 65 -30.70 10.24 -31.05
CA TYR A 65 -31.01 10.88 -29.77
C TYR A 65 -29.99 10.51 -28.70
N ILE A 66 -28.93 11.32 -28.60
CA ILE A 66 -28.12 11.41 -27.39
C ILE A 66 -28.75 12.52 -26.53
N PRO A 67 -29.35 12.20 -25.36
CA PRO A 67 -29.90 13.23 -24.49
C PRO A 67 -28.82 14.28 -24.18
N GLU A 68 -29.15 15.57 -24.31
CA GLU A 68 -28.19 16.66 -24.03
C GLU A 68 -27.62 16.61 -22.60
N GLU A 69 -28.31 15.92 -21.69
CA GLU A 69 -27.82 15.67 -20.34
C GLU A 69 -26.59 14.75 -20.31
N CYS A 70 -26.37 13.92 -21.33
CA CYS A 70 -25.19 13.07 -21.49
C CYS A 70 -23.96 13.84 -22.01
N THR A 71 -24.14 15.01 -22.64
CA THR A 71 -23.04 15.78 -23.23
C THR A 71 -22.57 16.93 -22.32
N ARG A 72 -23.45 17.45 -21.46
CA ARG A 72 -23.09 18.53 -20.53
C ARG A 72 -22.38 17.99 -19.30
N ARG A 73 -21.06 18.22 -19.21
CA ARG A 73 -20.29 17.99 -17.99
C ARG A 73 -20.86 18.86 -16.88
N LYS A 74 -21.54 18.25 -15.89
CA LYS A 74 -22.05 18.96 -14.71
C LYS A 74 -20.87 19.68 -14.02
N PRO A 75 -21.02 20.96 -13.64
CA PRO A 75 -19.96 21.66 -12.93
C PRO A 75 -19.62 20.91 -11.63
N LYS A 76 -18.33 20.86 -11.30
CA LYS A 76 -17.85 20.19 -10.08
C LYS A 76 -18.49 20.85 -8.85
N SER A 77 -18.95 20.04 -7.89
CA SER A 77 -19.49 20.56 -6.63
C SER A 77 -18.40 21.31 -5.84
N LYS A 78 -18.81 22.25 -4.98
CA LYS A 78 -17.88 23.01 -4.13
C LYS A 78 -17.11 22.09 -3.17
N GLU A 79 -17.81 21.14 -2.57
CA GLU A 79 -17.23 20.12 -1.69
C GLU A 79 -16.15 19.29 -2.39
N TYR A 80 -16.38 18.92 -3.66
CA TYR A 80 -15.41 18.20 -4.47
C TYR A 80 -14.14 19.04 -4.70
N ILE A 81 -14.28 20.34 -4.94
CA ILE A 81 -13.14 21.24 -5.15
C ILE A 81 -12.31 21.36 -3.85
N GLU A 82 -12.96 21.49 -2.70
CA GLU A 82 -12.27 21.52 -1.40
C GLU A 82 -11.52 20.22 -1.12
N PHE A 83 -12.13 19.08 -1.41
CA PHE A 83 -11.49 17.77 -1.29
C PHE A 83 -10.27 17.65 -2.21
N MET A 84 -10.38 18.11 -3.46
CA MET A 84 -9.26 18.13 -4.40
C MET A 84 -8.12 19.02 -3.91
N ASN A 85 -8.44 20.21 -3.38
CA ASN A 85 -7.43 21.11 -2.81
C ASN A 85 -6.69 20.47 -1.64
N LYS A 86 -7.40 19.73 -0.79
CA LYS A 86 -6.79 18.97 0.31
C LYS A 86 -5.84 17.89 -0.19
N LEU A 87 -6.26 17.08 -1.17
CA LEU A 87 -5.42 16.03 -1.76
C LEU A 87 -4.16 16.61 -2.42
N MET A 88 -4.29 17.73 -3.13
CA MET A 88 -3.14 18.41 -3.72
C MET A 88 -2.15 18.92 -2.68
N LEU A 89 -2.64 19.36 -1.51
CA LEU A 89 -1.78 19.83 -0.43
C LEU A 89 -1.03 18.66 0.24
N GLU A 90 -1.69 17.52 0.40
CA GLU A 90 -1.09 16.27 0.89
C GLU A 90 -0.01 15.75 -0.06
N GLU A 91 -0.28 15.73 -1.38
CA GLU A 91 0.70 15.32 -2.39
C GLU A 91 1.95 16.22 -2.39
N LYS A 92 1.76 17.55 -2.31
CA LYS A 92 2.87 18.52 -2.22
C LYS A 92 3.72 18.33 -0.97
N ALA A 93 3.10 18.01 0.17
CA ALA A 93 3.84 17.73 1.39
C ALA A 93 4.70 16.46 1.24
N ASN A 94 4.13 15.41 0.66
CA ASN A 94 4.84 14.17 0.36
C ASN A 94 6.01 14.39 -0.62
N GLU A 95 5.83 15.22 -1.64
CA GLU A 95 6.88 15.59 -2.58
C GLU A 95 8.02 16.35 -1.89
N TYR A 96 7.69 17.32 -1.03
CA TYR A 96 8.68 18.05 -0.24
C TYR A 96 9.51 17.11 0.64
N ASP A 97 8.86 16.17 1.34
CA ASP A 97 9.54 15.19 2.19
C ASP A 97 10.50 14.31 1.38
N ARG A 98 10.12 13.91 0.15
CA ARG A 98 11.01 13.17 -0.77
C ARG A 98 12.23 13.98 -1.18
N LEU A 99 12.06 15.27 -1.48
CA LEU A 99 13.17 16.15 -1.89
C LEU A 99 14.13 16.45 -0.74
N VAL A 100 13.60 16.64 0.47
CA VAL A 100 14.41 16.86 1.67
C VAL A 100 15.14 15.58 2.09
N ASN A 101 14.49 14.42 1.94
CA ASN A 101 14.99 13.14 2.42
C ASN A 101 15.42 12.25 1.24
N LYS A 102 16.57 12.57 0.63
CA LYS A 102 17.15 11.92 -0.58
C LYS A 102 17.49 10.41 -0.45
N ARG A 103 17.02 9.71 0.60
CA ARG A 103 17.34 8.29 0.85
C ARG A 103 16.25 7.30 0.41
N SER A 104 15.15 7.75 -0.19
CA SER A 104 14.02 6.91 -0.59
C SER A 104 13.84 6.81 -2.10
N GLU A 105 14.89 6.48 -2.87
CA GLU A 105 14.75 6.19 -4.31
C GLU A 105 13.95 4.90 -4.61
N PHE A 106 13.63 4.10 -3.58
CA PHE A 106 12.83 2.87 -3.71
C PHE A 106 11.56 2.90 -2.84
N GLN A 107 10.63 3.82 -3.12
CA GLN A 107 9.26 3.73 -2.59
C GLN A 107 8.34 3.13 -3.65
N THR A 108 7.89 1.89 -3.42
CA THR A 108 6.87 1.22 -4.24
C THR A 108 5.47 1.78 -3.91
N LEU A 109 4.55 1.68 -4.87
CA LEU A 109 3.17 2.22 -4.80
C LEU A 109 2.31 1.70 -3.61
N TYR A 110 2.82 0.75 -2.81
CA TYR A 110 2.13 0.15 -1.68
C TYR A 110 2.48 0.76 -0.31
N ASP A 111 3.39 1.74 -0.25
CA ASP A 111 3.89 2.32 1.01
C ASP A 111 2.92 3.32 1.69
N HIS A 112 1.76 3.60 1.09
CA HIS A 112 0.83 4.62 1.60
C HIS A 112 -0.12 4.11 2.71
N SER A 113 -0.12 2.82 3.04
CA SER A 113 -1.03 2.26 4.06
C SER A 113 -0.41 2.19 5.46
N SER A 114 0.88 2.46 5.61
CA SER A 114 1.58 2.38 6.90
C SER A 114 1.93 3.79 7.39
N LYS A 115 0.93 4.48 7.93
CA LYS A 115 1.13 5.70 8.75
C LYS A 115 1.94 5.48 10.03
N ASP A 116 2.56 4.31 10.20
CA ASP A 116 3.36 3.90 11.36
C ASP A 116 4.75 3.34 11.01
N SER A 117 5.16 3.24 9.73
CA SER A 117 6.49 2.71 9.41
C SER A 117 7.55 3.80 9.53
N LEU A 118 8.08 3.93 10.74
CA LEU A 118 9.41 4.48 10.99
C LEU A 118 10.38 3.85 9.98
N THR A 119 11.28 4.66 9.43
CA THR A 119 12.29 4.26 8.43
C THR A 119 12.80 2.82 8.65
N PRO A 120 12.71 1.88 7.67
CA PRO A 120 13.10 0.48 7.88
C PRO A 120 14.57 0.35 8.34
N SER A 121 15.44 1.27 7.93
CA SER A 121 16.83 1.34 8.41
C SER A 121 16.97 1.79 9.86
N GLN A 122 16.05 2.61 10.38
CA GLN A 122 16.01 3.01 11.78
C GLN A 122 15.37 1.94 12.66
N GLU A 123 14.37 1.21 12.17
CA GLU A 123 13.76 0.09 12.88
C GLU A 123 14.78 -1.04 13.06
N HIS A 124 15.51 -1.44 12.01
CA HIS A 124 16.55 -2.47 12.15
C HIS A 124 17.68 -2.07 13.11
N LYS A 125 18.06 -0.79 13.16
CA LYS A 125 19.08 -0.31 14.10
C LYS A 125 18.56 -0.29 15.54
N GLN A 126 17.31 0.12 15.75
CA GLN A 126 16.68 0.15 17.06
C GLN A 126 16.39 -1.26 17.59
N VAL A 127 15.84 -2.14 16.75
CA VAL A 127 15.57 -3.55 17.09
C VAL A 127 16.85 -4.29 17.48
N LYS A 128 17.95 -4.12 16.72
CA LYS A 128 19.24 -4.72 17.09
C LYS A 128 19.73 -4.25 18.46
N SER A 129 19.61 -2.95 18.75
CA SER A 129 20.02 -2.41 20.06
C SER A 129 19.13 -2.90 21.22
N GLN A 130 17.84 -3.11 20.97
CA GLN A 130 16.90 -3.63 21.96
C GLN A 130 17.15 -5.12 22.25
N ILE A 131 17.44 -5.93 21.23
CA ILE A 131 17.78 -7.35 21.40
C ILE A 131 19.04 -7.52 22.26
N THR A 132 20.09 -6.73 22.02
CA THR A 132 21.30 -6.76 22.86
C THR A 132 21.00 -6.42 24.32
N THR A 133 20.09 -5.47 24.55
CA THR A 133 19.68 -5.09 25.92
C THR A 133 18.95 -6.23 26.61
N ILE A 134 18.00 -6.87 25.94
CA ILE A 134 17.28 -8.03 26.46
C ILE A 134 18.26 -9.16 26.81
N PHE A 135 19.23 -9.44 25.92
CA PHE A 135 20.24 -10.45 26.18
C PHE A 135 21.13 -10.12 27.39
N ASN A 136 21.49 -8.85 27.57
CA ASN A 136 22.25 -8.40 28.74
C ASN A 136 21.46 -8.62 30.04
N ILE A 137 20.16 -8.33 30.04
CA ILE A 137 19.27 -8.58 31.18
C ILE A 137 19.21 -10.08 31.51
N PHE A 138 19.12 -10.95 30.50
CA PHE A 138 19.14 -12.41 30.73
C PHE A 138 20.45 -12.89 31.38
N ILE A 139 21.59 -12.39 30.92
CA ILE A 139 22.90 -12.72 31.52
C ILE A 139 22.97 -12.24 32.97
N SER A 140 22.50 -11.01 33.24
CA SER A 140 22.45 -10.43 34.57
C SER A 140 21.62 -11.30 35.52
N VAL A 141 20.38 -11.61 35.16
CA VAL A 141 19.47 -12.43 35.98
C VAL A 141 20.02 -13.84 36.20
N ALA A 142 20.57 -14.48 35.16
CA ALA A 142 21.16 -15.81 35.26
C ALA A 142 22.39 -15.82 36.19
N SER A 143 23.24 -14.80 36.12
CA SER A 143 24.44 -14.69 36.95
C SER A 143 24.11 -14.56 38.44
N VAL A 144 23.14 -13.71 38.79
CA VAL A 144 22.72 -13.49 40.17
C VAL A 144 22.01 -14.73 40.71
N THR A 145 21.15 -15.34 39.90
CA THR A 145 20.46 -16.59 40.24
C THR A 145 21.46 -17.71 40.56
N TYR A 146 22.48 -17.88 39.71
CA TYR A 146 23.53 -18.89 39.92
C TYR A 146 24.38 -18.58 41.16
N ALA A 147 24.73 -17.32 41.39
CA ALA A 147 25.48 -16.89 42.57
C ALA A 147 24.71 -17.21 43.86
N ILE A 148 23.41 -16.94 43.91
CA ILE A 148 22.55 -17.23 45.05
C ILE A 148 22.38 -18.73 45.25
N TRP A 149 22.22 -19.49 44.16
CA TRP A 149 22.14 -20.95 44.24
C TRP A 149 23.41 -21.57 44.84
N TYR A 150 24.57 -21.13 44.38
CA TYR A 150 25.88 -21.58 44.88
C TYR A 150 26.11 -21.14 46.33
N TRP A 151 25.81 -19.89 46.65
CA TRP A 151 25.94 -19.35 48.01
C TRP A 151 25.03 -20.07 49.00
N SER A 152 23.77 -20.31 48.61
CA SER A 152 22.81 -21.04 49.43
C SER A 152 23.19 -22.52 49.59
N ASN A 153 23.87 -23.13 48.61
CA ASN A 153 24.42 -24.48 48.71
C ASN A 153 25.57 -24.54 49.73
N SER A 154 26.51 -23.62 49.60
CA SER A 154 27.80 -23.69 50.27
C SER A 154 27.73 -23.15 51.70
N SER A 155 26.96 -22.08 51.93
CA SER A 155 27.00 -21.35 53.19
C SER A 155 25.89 -21.73 54.17
N MET A 156 24.79 -22.31 53.69
CA MET A 156 23.54 -22.36 54.46
C MET A 156 22.90 -23.76 54.54
N ARG A 157 23.41 -24.77 53.79
CA ARG A 157 22.92 -26.17 53.73
C ARG A 157 21.39 -26.27 53.84
N LEU A 158 20.68 -25.41 53.11
CA LEU A 158 19.22 -25.31 53.16
C LEU A 158 18.56 -26.43 52.38
N ASN A 159 17.34 -26.78 52.78
CA ASN A 159 16.50 -27.73 52.04
C ASN A 159 16.20 -27.20 50.62
N ASP A 160 16.14 -28.08 49.62
CA ASP A 160 16.09 -27.69 48.21
C ASP A 160 14.90 -26.78 47.85
N ALA A 161 13.78 -26.93 48.56
CA ALA A 161 12.60 -26.07 48.40
C ALA A 161 12.87 -24.60 48.75
N TYR A 162 13.60 -24.32 49.84
CA TYR A 162 13.92 -22.94 50.23
C TYR A 162 14.94 -22.30 49.30
N ARG A 163 15.83 -23.10 48.71
CA ARG A 163 16.83 -22.65 47.73
C ARG A 163 16.17 -22.19 46.44
N ALA A 164 15.20 -22.97 45.94
CA ALA A 164 14.40 -22.60 44.78
C ALA A 164 13.58 -21.33 45.04
N LEU A 165 12.98 -21.20 46.23
CA LEU A 165 12.20 -20.01 46.61
C LEU A 165 13.07 -18.76 46.66
N LEU A 166 14.26 -18.82 47.28
CA LEU A 166 15.20 -17.70 47.33
C LEU A 166 15.69 -17.31 45.94
N CYS A 167 16.05 -18.28 45.12
CA CYS A 167 16.44 -18.06 43.72
C CYS A 167 15.33 -17.35 42.93
N LEU A 168 14.08 -17.81 43.04
CA LEU A 168 12.95 -17.19 42.37
C LEU A 168 12.69 -15.77 42.87
N PHE A 169 12.74 -15.56 44.19
CA PHE A 169 12.50 -14.25 44.80
C PHE A 169 13.54 -13.20 44.36
N PHE A 170 14.83 -13.53 44.47
CA PHE A 170 15.88 -12.61 44.04
C PHE A 170 15.95 -12.46 42.52
N GLY A 171 15.70 -13.53 41.76
CA GLY A 171 15.58 -13.45 40.30
C GLY A 171 14.49 -12.49 39.86
N LEU A 172 13.33 -12.49 40.55
CA LEU A 172 12.24 -11.57 40.30
C LEU A 172 12.61 -10.11 40.61
N ILE A 173 13.25 -9.86 41.76
CA ILE A 173 13.69 -8.51 42.16
C ILE A 173 14.69 -7.95 41.13
N VAL A 174 15.67 -8.76 40.71
CA VAL A 174 16.68 -8.34 39.73
C VAL A 174 16.01 -8.06 38.38
N LEU A 175 15.07 -8.89 37.95
CA LEU A 175 14.32 -8.65 36.71
C LEU A 175 13.56 -7.31 36.74
N ILE A 176 12.89 -7.00 37.86
CA ILE A 176 12.20 -5.71 38.03
C ILE A 176 13.22 -4.55 38.00
N ALA A 177 14.35 -4.70 38.68
CA ALA A 177 15.39 -3.69 38.71
C ALA A 177 15.94 -3.38 37.31
N GLU A 178 16.24 -4.41 36.51
CA GLU A 178 16.72 -4.28 35.14
C GLU A 178 15.71 -3.58 34.23
N VAL A 179 14.43 -3.95 34.29
CA VAL A 179 13.36 -3.28 33.52
C VAL A 179 13.22 -1.82 33.92
N PHE A 180 13.31 -1.51 35.21
CA PHE A 180 13.24 -0.14 35.70
C PHE A 180 14.44 0.70 35.23
N VAL A 181 15.65 0.15 35.23
CA VAL A 181 16.85 0.79 34.68
C VAL A 181 16.68 1.07 33.20
N TYR A 182 16.12 0.12 32.43
CA TYR A 182 15.86 0.32 31.01
C TYR A 182 14.81 1.42 30.77
N MET A 183 13.71 1.44 31.53
CA MET A 183 12.72 2.51 31.42
C MET A 183 13.27 3.88 31.81
N SER A 184 14.08 3.94 32.87
CA SER A 184 14.79 5.17 33.26
C SER A 184 15.72 5.67 32.14
N TYR A 185 16.43 4.75 31.48
CA TYR A 185 17.26 5.07 30.32
C TYR A 185 16.43 5.61 29.15
N LEU A 186 15.32 4.96 28.78
CA LEU A 186 14.44 5.43 27.70
C LEU A 186 13.91 6.84 27.97
N ASN A 187 13.42 7.08 29.19
CA ASN A 187 12.91 8.40 29.59
C ASN A 187 14.00 9.49 29.46
N LYS A 188 15.23 9.19 29.89
CA LYS A 188 16.37 10.13 29.74
C LYS A 188 16.71 10.41 28.28
N VAL A 189 16.65 9.39 27.41
CA VAL A 189 16.92 9.54 25.97
C VAL A 189 15.83 10.39 25.32
N GLU A 190 14.56 10.19 25.68
CA GLU A 190 13.46 11.02 25.20
C GLU A 190 13.60 12.48 25.65
N GLU A 191 13.93 12.71 26.92
CA GLU A 191 14.17 14.05 27.46
C GLU A 191 15.32 14.77 26.72
N ALA A 192 16.41 14.06 26.42
CA ALA A 192 17.52 14.59 25.64
C ALA A 192 17.09 14.97 24.21
N LYS A 193 16.31 14.12 23.54
CA LYS A 193 15.76 14.40 22.19
C LYS A 193 14.85 15.62 22.19
N ILE A 194 13.99 15.76 23.20
CA ILE A 194 13.10 16.93 23.35
C ILE A 194 13.93 18.20 23.55
N LYS A 195 14.98 18.12 24.38
CA LYS A 195 15.90 19.23 24.63
C LYS A 195 16.73 19.63 23.41
N GLU A 196 17.13 18.67 22.57
CA GLU A 196 17.81 18.97 21.30
C GLU A 196 16.86 19.61 20.29
N ARG A 197 15.63 19.10 20.15
CA ARG A 197 14.62 19.68 19.26
C ARG A 197 14.21 21.10 19.66
N SER A 198 14.24 21.42 20.95
CA SER A 198 13.88 22.76 21.46
C SER A 198 15.01 23.79 21.32
N LYS A 199 16.25 23.38 21.02
CA LYS A 199 17.33 24.32 20.72
C LYS A 199 17.10 24.98 19.36
N LYS A 200 16.68 26.24 19.39
CA LYS A 200 16.53 27.07 18.19
C LYS A 200 17.92 27.47 17.67
N GLU A 201 18.28 27.04 16.47
CA GLU A 201 19.54 27.47 15.83
C GLU A 201 19.50 28.97 15.54
N ILE A 202 20.39 29.74 16.18
CA ILE A 202 20.59 31.15 15.86
C ILE A 202 21.60 31.21 14.73
N LYS A 203 21.13 31.25 13.48
CA LYS A 203 21.99 31.47 12.31
C LYS A 203 22.39 32.93 12.26
N LYS A 204 23.60 33.25 12.72
CA LYS A 204 24.19 34.58 12.57
C LYS A 204 24.74 34.67 11.14
N VAL A 205 24.07 35.44 10.28
CA VAL A 205 24.56 35.72 8.93
C VAL A 205 25.78 36.62 9.05
N ILE A 206 26.97 36.07 8.84
CA ILE A 206 28.20 36.86 8.75
C ILE A 206 28.21 37.47 7.34
N LYS A 207 27.93 38.76 7.24
CA LYS A 207 28.19 39.51 6.01
C LYS A 207 29.70 39.77 5.97
N ASN A 208 30.44 38.93 5.25
CA ASN A 208 31.77 39.32 4.78
C ASN A 208 31.55 40.31 3.64
N PHE A 209 31.90 41.57 3.88
CA PHE A 209 32.18 42.52 2.81
C PHE A 209 33.69 42.52 2.62
N GLU A 210 34.10 42.33 1.35
CA GLU A 210 35.45 42.45 0.74
C GLU A 210 36.70 42.36 1.63
#